data_AF-A0A1D2SN67-F1
#
_entry.id   AF-A0A1D2SN67-F1
#
_cell.length_a   1.000
_cell.length_b   1.000
_cell.length_c   1.000
_cell.angle_alpha   90.00
_cell.angle_beta   90.00
_cell.angle_gamma   90.00
#
_symmetry.space_group_name_H-M   'P 1'
#
loop_
_entity.id
_entity.type
_entity.pdbx_description
1 polymer ?
#
loop_
_entity_poly.entity_id
_entity_poly.type
_entity_poly.pdbx_seq_one_letter_code
_entity_poly.pdbx_strand_id
1 'polypeptide(L)' 'MRFSEVRESLRSIGVVMSKRGETIRLNHFGGLEDTAKYTTDLHDALVLGRELAQPRRRVVCATQF' A
#
# COMPACT_ATOMS: atom_id res chain seq x y z
N MET A 1 7.34 -1.59 -16.74
CA MET A 1 6.16 -1.94 -15.92
C MET A 1 5.08 -0.90 -16.19
N ARG A 2 3.84 -1.31 -16.46
CA ARG A 2 2.74 -0.36 -16.74
C ARG A 2 1.95 -0.04 -15.47
N PHE A 3 1.44 1.18 -15.37
CA PHE A 3 0.60 1.60 -14.23
C PHE A 3 -0.60 0.67 -14.02
N SER A 4 -1.26 0.24 -15.10
CA SER A 4 -2.41 -0.68 -15.04
C SER A 4 -2.04 -2.03 -14.42
N GLU A 5 -0.88 -2.60 -14.79
CA GLU A 5 -0.38 -3.87 -14.28
C GLU A 5 -0.09 -3.79 -12.77
N VAL A 6 0.56 -2.72 -12.32
CA VAL A 6 0.83 -2.48 -10.89
C VAL A 6 -0.49 -2.32 -10.13
N ARG A 7 -1.40 -1.50 -10.65
CA ARG A 7 -2.70 -1.26 -10.01
C ARG A 7 -3.50 -2.56 -9.86
N GLU A 8 -3.55 -3.40 -10.89
CA GLU A 8 -4.25 -4.69 -10.83
C GLU A 8 -3.59 -5.65 -9.86
N SER A 9 -2.25 -5.72 -9.87
CA SER A 9 -1.47 -6.53 -8.92
C SER A 9 -1.76 -6.12 -7.48
N LEU A 10 -1.73 -4.82 -7.18
CA LEU A 10 -2.01 -4.30 -5.84
C LEU A 10 -3.48 -4.49 -5.44
N ARG A 11 -4.41 -4.32 -6.39
CA ARG A 11 -5.84 -4.54 -6.14
C ARG A 11 -6.13 -5.99 -5.74
N SER A 12 -5.43 -6.96 -6.34
CA SER A 12 -5.59 -8.38 -6.01
C SER A 12 -5.23 -8.72 -4.55
N ILE A 13 -4.39 -7.89 -3.91
CA ILE A 13 -3.96 -8.05 -2.51
C ILE A 13 -4.62 -7.01 -1.57
N GLY A 14 -5.70 -6.36 -2.00
CA GLY A 14 -6.48 -5.45 -1.16
C GLY A 14 -5.92 -4.01 -1.07
N VAL A 15 -4.98 -3.64 -1.94
CA VAL A 15 -4.40 -2.30 -1.98
C VAL A 15 -4.90 -1.54 -3.21
N VAL A 16 -5.39 -0.33 -2.97
CA VAL A 16 -5.85 0.60 -3.99
C VAL A 16 -4.71 1.56 -4.34
N MET A 17 -4.52 1.77 -5.63
CA MET A 17 -3.52 2.68 -6.19
C MET A 17 -4.20 3.73 -7.07
N SER A 18 -3.86 5.00 -6.86
CA SER A 18 -4.27 6.12 -7.72
C SER A 18 -3.08 7.02 -8.05
N LYS A 19 -3.18 7.85 -9.10
CA LYS A 19 -2.13 8.78 -9.51
C LYS A 19 -2.72 10.18 -9.73
N ARG A 20 -2.04 11.20 -9.23
CA ARG A 20 -2.34 12.61 -9.47
C ARG A 20 -1.04 13.34 -9.82
N GLY A 21 -0.93 13.81 -11.06
CA GLY A 21 0.33 14.34 -11.57
C GLY A 21 1.39 13.25 -11.55
N GLU A 22 2.52 13.50 -10.90
CA GLU A 22 3.61 12.52 -10.74
C GLU A 22 3.46 11.66 -9.49
N THR A 23 2.61 12.06 -8.54
CA THR A 23 2.43 11.36 -7.27
C THR A 23 1.47 10.19 -7.42
N ILE A 24 1.93 9.03 -6.98
CA ILE A 24 1.17 7.80 -6.78
C ILE A 24 0.77 7.71 -5.31
N ARG A 25 -0.51 7.46 -5.06
CA ARG A 25 -1.08 7.22 -3.73
C ARG A 25 -1.47 5.76 -3.61
N LEU A 26 -1.11 5.15 -2.49
CA LEU A 26 -1.45 3.77 -2.13
C LEU A 26 -2.22 3.75 -0.82
N ASN A 27 -3.25 2.92 -0.75
CA ASN A 27 -3.96 2.70 0.51
C ASN A 27 -4.66 1.33 0.54
N HIS A 28 -5.09 0.89 1.70
CA HIS A 28 -6.04 -0.24 1.79
C HIS A 28 -7.41 0.18 1.26
N PHE A 29 -8.24 -0.79 0.86
CA PHE A 29 -9.67 -0.51 0.65
C PHE A 29 -10.32 0.10 1.90
N GLY A 30 -10.97 1.25 1.75
CA GLY A 30 -11.58 1.98 2.88
C GLY A 30 -10.59 2.64 3.84
N GLY A 31 -9.28 2.64 3.51
CA GLY A 31 -8.26 3.28 4.35
C GLY A 31 -8.41 4.80 4.42
N LEU A 32 -8.08 5.36 5.59
CA LEU A 32 -8.07 6.80 5.85
C LEU A 32 -6.83 7.46 5.24
N GLU A 33 -6.80 8.79 5.19
CA GLU A 33 -5.68 9.52 4.59
C GLU A 33 -4.35 9.29 5.32
N ASP A 34 -4.38 9.17 6.64
CA ASP A 34 -3.24 8.89 7.52
C ASP A 34 -2.58 7.52 7.28
N THR A 35 -3.31 6.57 6.68
CA THR A 35 -2.75 5.28 6.30
C THR A 35 -2.18 5.23 4.89
N ALA A 36 -2.35 6.30 4.11
CA ALA A 36 -1.89 6.34 2.74
C ALA A 36 -0.35 6.44 2.64
N LYS A 37 0.21 5.77 1.64
CA LYS A 37 1.61 5.91 1.24
C LYS A 37 1.69 6.64 -0.10
N TYR A 38 2.77 7.37 -0.29
CA TYR A 38 3.00 8.16 -1.50
C TYR A 38 4.38 7.86 -2.07
N THR A 39 4.46 7.80 -3.38
CA THR A 39 5.72 7.69 -4.14
C THR A 39 5.53 8.33 -5.51
N THR A 40 6.60 8.54 -6.26
CA THR A 40 6.56 9.00 -7.65
C THR A 40 6.98 7.91 -8.63
N ASP A 41 7.41 6.75 -8.13
CA ASP A 41 7.91 5.64 -8.92
C ASP A 41 7.01 4.40 -8.86
N LEU A 42 6.91 3.67 -9.97
CA LEU A 42 6.07 2.49 -10.09
C LEU A 42 6.64 1.25 -9.39
N HIS A 43 7.96 1.11 -9.36
CA HIS A 43 8.61 0.02 -8.66
C HIS A 43 8.44 0.20 -7.15
N ASP A 44 8.71 1.40 -6.64
CA ASP A 44 8.46 1.75 -5.24
C ASP A 44 6.99 1.55 -4.86
N ALA A 45 6.07 1.90 -5.77
CA ALA A 45 4.65 1.72 -5.52
C ALA A 45 4.29 0.23 -5.33
N LEU A 46 4.91 -0.65 -6.11
CA LEU A 46 4.71 -2.09 -5.98
C LEU A 46 5.29 -2.63 -4.67
N VAL A 47 6.47 -2.17 -4.26
CA VAL A 47 7.13 -2.58 -3.01
C VAL A 47 6.29 -2.12 -1.82
N LEU A 48 6.00 -0.81 -1.72
CA LEU A 48 5.21 -0.23 -0.64
C LEU A 48 3.81 -0.82 -0.56
N GLY A 49 3.17 -1.07 -1.70
CA GLY A 49 1.84 -1.69 -1.72
C GLY A 49 1.85 -3.12 -1.17
N ARG A 50 2.91 -3.90 -1.43
CA ARG A 50 3.05 -5.25 -0.84
C ARG A 50 3.29 -5.19 0.66
N GLU A 51 4.08 -4.24 1.14
CA GLU A 51 4.27 -4.02 2.59
C GLU A 51 2.97 -3.60 3.27
N LEU A 52 2.20 -2.73 2.62
CA LEU A 52 0.92 -2.25 3.14
C LEU A 52 -0.15 -3.36 3.24
N ALA A 53 -0.10 -4.34 2.34
CA ALA A 53 -0.98 -5.50 2.36
C ALA A 53 -0.61 -6.53 3.44
N GLN A 54 0.60 -6.45 4.01
CA GLN A 54 0.97 -7.37 5.09
C GLN A 54 0.11 -7.08 6.31
N PRO A 55 -0.37 -8.12 7.02
CA PRO A 55 -0.98 -7.93 8.32
C PRO A 55 0.03 -7.16 9.16
N ARG A 56 -0.34 -5.95 9.63
CA ARG A 56 0.48 -5.23 10.60
C ARG A 56 0.78 -6.26 11.69
N ARG A 57 2.05 -6.67 11.81
CA ARG A 57 2.49 -7.46 12.95
C ARG A 57 2.02 -6.67 14.15
N ARG A 58 0.94 -7.11 14.79
CA ARG A 58 0.63 -6.67 16.14
C ARG A 58 1.90 -7.03 16.88
N VAL A 59 2.65 -6.01 17.30
CA VAL A 59 3.54 -6.18 18.43
C VAL A 59 2.59 -6.50 19.57
N VAL A 60 2.28 -7.79 19.73
CA VAL A 60 1.72 -8.32 20.96
C VAL A 60 2.84 -8.09 21.96
N CYS A 61 2.75 -6.96 22.66
CA CYS A 61 3.45 -6.80 23.92
C CYS A 61 2.83 -7.87 24.83
N ALA A 62 3.41 -9.06 24.83
CA ALA A 62 3.17 -10.06 25.84
C ALA A 62 3.87 -9.54 27.11
N THR A 63 3.24 -8.58 27.78
CA THR A 63 3.55 -8.31 29.19
C THR A 63 3.02 -9.52 29.94
N GLN A 64 3.92 -10.47 30.19
CA GLN A 64 3.69 -11.59 31.09
C GLN A 64 3.35 -11.04 32.49
N PHE A 65 2.47 -11.78 33.16
CA PHE A 65 1.93 -11.51 34.49
C PHE A 65 3.00 -11.29 35.56
#